data_AF-A0A929SE30-F1
#
_entry.id   AF-A0A929SE30-F1
#
_cell.length_a   1.000
_cell.length_b   1.000
_cell.length_c   1.000
_cell.angle_alpha   90.00
_cell.angle_beta   90.00
_cell.angle_gamma   90.00
#
_symmetry.space_group_name_H-M   'P 1'
#
loop_
_entity.id
_entity.type
_entity.pdbx_description
1 polymer ?
#
loop_
_entity_poly.entity_id
_entity_poly.type
_entity_poly.pdbx_seq_one_letter_code
_entity_poly.pdbx_strand_id
1 'polypeptide(L)'
;MSLMDIIFGAPEEEEVRNEAGVILKPVQVLNAKGEKIATVTAGDILEIVQEKELGQIRLVQKNGKGNEIKTLMTCPYAQNADARKELTDMMTAVQKDIENVYETGKESIRIPESKYELFVYMRRRPTVPMDMEKLSRELSSGEARENVKLFRSFMEKNPRINIYAAVYSLATDTAYRILKTEYRQFSNIHFIQLDNSDRKPITWDHAQIKDSLKDTPNVCSIGIGIRHGDKPRYAIELTNEDISSVVKKAALLSHHNFNIREEMIDAQAEGHAKGMWDLGIKKGKSEDFIRKTVEDLALEDACYRIPEKAVKEIIMKAKQRGFNEGEEIGLIRVPVLDRTLLLNLFKQADDGFLVKEESGGYQYYRDVTGKLVIKYGWTKEKSWYIAPTDKEEKEIRAEAAQVMLEGKYIRALQKLLRGNRNRSVADSFGSLKEFIQSYQQMGIDMDEQMDIIESARESFPDENIEELQTVIQEVLSPHSVYDNFGF
;
A
#
# COMPACT_ATOMS: atom_id res chain seq x y z
N MET A 1 62.39 3.01 -0.26
CA MET A 1 61.32 4.01 -0.15
C MET A 1 61.99 5.36 0.08
N SER A 2 61.79 6.31 -0.83
CA SER A 2 62.43 7.64 -0.78
C SER A 2 61.63 8.56 0.12
N LEU A 3 62.32 9.41 0.90
CA LEU A 3 61.70 10.42 1.79
C LEU A 3 60.81 11.44 1.03
N MET A 4 60.93 11.54 -0.29
CA MET A 4 60.09 12.42 -1.10
C MET A 4 58.65 11.91 -1.31
N ASP A 5 58.40 10.61 -1.18
CA ASP A 5 57.05 10.03 -1.38
C ASP A 5 56.13 10.20 -0.16
N ILE A 6 56.68 10.66 0.98
CA ILE A 6 55.94 10.87 2.25
C ILE A 6 55.49 12.34 2.39
N ILE A 7 56.14 13.27 1.69
CA ILE A 7 55.94 14.72 1.86
C ILE A 7 54.97 15.30 0.81
N PHE A 8 54.92 14.72 -0.39
CA PHE A 8 53.92 15.04 -1.38
C PHE A 8 52.93 13.88 -1.45
N GLY A 9 51.74 14.10 -0.87
CA GLY A 9 50.62 13.17 -1.04
C GLY A 9 50.44 12.82 -2.51
N ALA A 10 50.08 11.57 -2.79
CA ALA A 10 49.64 11.16 -4.11
C ALA A 10 48.69 12.23 -4.67
N PRO A 11 48.84 12.67 -5.92
CA PRO A 11 47.97 13.69 -6.48
C PRO A 11 46.52 13.21 -6.30
N GLU A 12 45.71 14.01 -5.59
CA GLU A 12 44.27 13.79 -5.52
C GLU A 12 43.77 13.69 -6.96
N GLU A 13 43.36 12.48 -7.38
CA GLU A 13 42.64 12.30 -8.63
C GLU A 13 41.39 13.19 -8.52
N GLU A 14 41.31 14.25 -9.34
CA GLU A 14 40.14 15.11 -9.40
C GLU A 14 38.89 14.23 -9.56
N GLU A 15 38.01 14.25 -8.55
CA GLU A 15 36.74 13.52 -8.59
C GLU A 15 35.88 14.08 -9.72
N VAL A 16 35.87 13.40 -10.87
CA VAL A 16 34.99 13.77 -11.98
C VAL A 16 33.56 13.49 -11.55
N ARG A 17 32.73 14.54 -11.44
CA ARG A 17 31.31 14.43 -11.06
C ARG A 17 30.41 14.64 -12.27
N ASN A 18 29.31 13.88 -12.34
CA ASN A 18 28.26 14.13 -13.33
C ASN A 18 27.37 15.33 -12.93
N GLU A 19 26.46 15.76 -13.80
CA GLU A 19 25.52 16.87 -13.56
C GLU A 19 24.61 16.66 -12.33
N ALA A 20 24.46 15.40 -11.88
CA ALA A 20 23.72 15.02 -10.69
C ALA A 20 24.59 14.92 -9.41
N GLY A 21 25.88 15.30 -9.47
CA GLY A 21 26.80 15.33 -8.34
C GLY A 21 27.40 13.97 -7.93
N VAL A 22 27.24 12.93 -8.75
CA VAL A 22 27.79 11.59 -8.50
C VAL A 22 29.24 11.50 -8.96
N ILE A 23 30.13 10.98 -8.11
CA ILE A 23 31.54 10.70 -8.43
C ILE A 23 31.61 9.56 -9.44
N LEU A 24 32.14 9.84 -10.63
CA LEU A 24 32.32 8.88 -11.71
C LEU A 24 33.55 8.02 -11.43
N LYS A 25 33.30 6.79 -10.98
CA LYS A 25 34.35 5.79 -10.76
C LYS A 25 34.57 4.94 -12.02
N PRO A 26 35.80 4.44 -12.26
CA PRO A 26 36.04 3.45 -13.29
C PRO A 26 35.14 2.21 -13.10
N VAL A 27 34.48 1.76 -14.16
CA VAL A 27 33.59 0.59 -14.13
C VAL A 27 34.34 -0.66 -14.53
N GLN A 28 34.27 -1.71 -13.71
CA GLN A 28 34.77 -3.02 -14.09
C GLN A 28 33.75 -3.77 -14.93
N VAL A 29 34.12 -4.07 -16.17
CA VAL A 29 33.31 -4.91 -17.07
C VAL A 29 33.75 -6.36 -16.87
N LEU A 30 32.83 -7.18 -16.40
CA LEU A 30 33.05 -8.59 -16.07
C LEU A 30 32.29 -9.48 -17.05
N ASN A 31 32.77 -10.70 -17.27
CA ASN A 31 32.01 -11.72 -17.99
C ASN A 31 30.92 -12.36 -17.11
N ALA A 32 30.15 -13.28 -17.70
CA ALA A 32 29.10 -14.01 -16.99
C ALA A 32 29.62 -14.80 -15.77
N LYS A 33 30.89 -15.27 -15.81
CA LYS A 33 31.56 -15.99 -14.72
C LYS A 33 32.11 -15.06 -13.63
N GLY A 34 32.11 -13.75 -13.86
CA GLY A 34 32.64 -12.75 -12.93
C GLY A 34 34.12 -12.42 -13.14
N GLU A 35 34.74 -12.92 -14.21
CA GLU A 35 36.12 -12.60 -14.57
C GLU A 35 36.17 -11.23 -15.25
N LYS A 36 37.19 -10.44 -14.93
CA LYS A 36 37.35 -9.09 -15.48
C LYS A 36 37.75 -9.13 -16.96
N ILE A 37 36.93 -8.53 -17.80
CA ILE A 37 37.21 -8.33 -19.23
C ILE A 37 37.98 -7.02 -19.44
N ALA A 38 37.49 -5.93 -18.83
CA ALA A 38 38.03 -4.58 -19.03
C ALA A 38 37.70 -3.63 -17.85
N THR A 39 38.29 -2.43 -17.88
CA THR A 39 37.91 -1.29 -17.04
C THR A 39 37.56 -0.13 -17.96
N VAL A 40 36.35 0.42 -17.83
CA VAL A 40 35.85 1.57 -18.60
C VAL A 40 35.98 2.83 -17.76
N THR A 41 36.56 3.87 -18.35
CA THR A 41 36.84 5.17 -17.73
C THR A 41 36.17 6.32 -18.51
N ALA A 42 36.18 7.54 -17.95
CA ALA A 42 35.56 8.74 -18.53
C ALA A 42 35.96 9.05 -19.98
N GLY A 43 37.19 8.71 -20.36
CA GLY A 43 37.75 8.99 -21.68
C GLY A 43 37.57 7.87 -22.70
N ASP A 44 36.90 6.78 -22.33
CA ASP A 44 36.72 5.63 -23.21
C ASP A 44 35.41 5.73 -24.00
N ILE A 45 35.45 5.28 -25.24
CA ILE A 45 34.31 5.22 -26.15
C ILE A 45 33.96 3.76 -26.39
N LEU A 46 32.69 3.42 -26.21
CA LEU A 46 32.16 2.11 -26.58
C LEU A 46 31.58 2.18 -27.99
N GLU A 47 31.95 1.23 -28.84
CA GLU A 47 31.51 1.20 -30.24
C GLU A 47 31.18 -0.22 -30.70
N ILE A 48 30.15 -0.35 -31.52
CA ILE A 48 29.80 -1.59 -32.19
C ILE A 48 30.39 -1.58 -33.59
N VAL A 49 31.34 -2.48 -33.85
CA VAL A 49 32.02 -2.63 -35.13
C VAL A 49 31.46 -3.84 -35.87
N GLN A 50 31.04 -3.65 -37.12
CA GLN A 50 30.54 -4.72 -37.99
C GLN A 50 31.61 -5.12 -39.01
N GLU A 51 32.21 -6.30 -38.84
CA GLU A 51 33.33 -6.77 -39.66
C GLU A 51 32.86 -7.93 -40.54
N LYS A 52 32.24 -7.58 -41.67
CA LYS A 52 31.68 -8.56 -42.62
C LYS A 52 32.72 -9.57 -43.12
N GLU A 53 33.95 -9.12 -43.37
CA GLU A 53 35.04 -9.97 -43.89
C GLU A 53 35.53 -10.99 -42.87
N LEU A 54 35.50 -10.63 -41.58
CA LEU A 54 35.85 -11.51 -40.47
C LEU A 54 34.65 -12.32 -39.96
N GLY A 55 33.46 -12.07 -40.51
CA GLY A 55 32.23 -12.75 -40.13
C GLY A 55 31.80 -12.47 -38.70
N GLN A 56 32.11 -11.29 -38.15
CA GLN A 56 31.83 -10.93 -36.75
C GLN A 56 31.20 -9.53 -36.58
N ILE A 57 30.48 -9.35 -35.48
CA ILE A 57 30.02 -8.08 -34.93
C ILE A 57 30.60 -7.99 -33.51
N ARG A 58 31.34 -6.92 -33.21
CA ARG A 58 32.08 -6.76 -31.95
C ARG A 58 31.65 -5.51 -31.21
N LEU A 59 31.49 -5.60 -29.89
CA LEU A 59 31.42 -4.43 -29.02
C LEU A 59 32.83 -4.19 -28.51
N VAL A 60 33.41 -3.03 -28.83
CA VAL A 60 34.80 -2.70 -28.51
C VAL A 60 34.88 -1.46 -27.64
N GLN A 61 35.91 -1.42 -26.80
CA GLN A 61 36.32 -0.24 -26.05
C GLN A 61 37.45 0.45 -26.81
N LYS A 62 37.30 1.75 -27.07
CA LYS A 62 38.33 2.62 -27.65
C LYS A 62 38.75 3.67 -26.64
N ASN A 63 40.01 4.09 -26.67
CA ASN A 63 40.46 5.23 -25.85
C ASN A 63 40.02 6.56 -26.47
N GLY A 64 40.24 7.67 -25.78
CA GLY A 64 39.94 9.02 -26.28
C GLY A 64 40.70 9.44 -27.55
N LYS A 65 41.65 8.63 -28.04
CA LYS A 65 42.33 8.82 -29.34
C LYS A 65 41.74 7.96 -30.46
N GLY A 66 40.68 7.20 -30.18
CA GLY A 66 39.99 6.32 -31.13
C GLY A 66 40.65 4.95 -31.36
N ASN A 67 41.71 4.61 -30.61
CA ASN A 67 42.38 3.31 -30.74
C ASN A 67 41.62 2.24 -29.95
N GLU A 68 41.39 1.08 -30.56
CA GLU A 68 40.80 -0.08 -29.88
C GLU A 68 41.71 -0.58 -28.76
N ILE A 69 41.18 -0.62 -27.54
CA ILE A 69 41.86 -1.13 -26.34
C ILE A 69 41.53 -2.61 -26.16
N LYS A 70 40.24 -2.95 -26.25
CA LYS A 70 39.74 -4.28 -25.92
C LYS A 70 38.41 -4.58 -26.61
N THR A 71 38.25 -5.83 -27.04
CA THR A 71 36.93 -6.37 -27.40
C THR A 71 36.19 -6.85 -26.15
N LEU A 72 34.98 -6.34 -25.95
CA LEU A 72 34.13 -6.66 -24.80
C LEU A 72 33.18 -7.84 -25.08
N MET A 73 32.69 -7.95 -26.33
CA MET A 73 31.79 -9.03 -26.78
C MET A 73 32.00 -9.30 -28.26
N THR A 74 31.86 -10.56 -28.67
CA THR A 74 31.89 -10.95 -30.09
C THR A 74 30.69 -11.83 -30.46
N CYS A 75 29.98 -11.45 -31.51
CA CYS A 75 28.88 -12.23 -32.09
C CYS A 75 29.18 -12.59 -33.55
N PRO A 76 28.72 -13.74 -34.05
CA PRO A 76 28.83 -14.09 -35.46
C PRO A 76 27.96 -13.14 -36.31
N TYR A 77 28.50 -12.71 -37.44
CA TYR A 77 27.81 -11.85 -38.40
C TYR A 77 26.65 -12.61 -39.04
N ALA A 78 25.41 -12.16 -38.79
CA ALA A 78 24.24 -12.81 -39.38
C ALA A 78 24.16 -12.51 -40.89
N GLN A 79 23.84 -13.53 -41.70
CA GLN A 79 23.67 -13.35 -43.14
C GLN A 79 22.36 -12.62 -43.47
N ASN A 80 21.33 -12.79 -42.64
CA ASN A 80 20.05 -12.09 -42.74
C ASN A 80 20.18 -10.65 -42.16
N ALA A 81 19.72 -9.65 -42.90
CA ALA A 81 19.71 -8.24 -42.49
C ALA A 81 18.88 -7.98 -41.21
N ASP A 82 17.72 -8.62 -41.07
CA ASP A 82 16.87 -8.46 -39.90
C ASP A 82 17.55 -9.03 -38.65
N ALA A 83 18.16 -10.21 -38.78
CA ALA A 83 18.93 -10.82 -37.69
C ALA A 83 20.18 -10.03 -37.32
N ARG A 84 20.82 -9.32 -38.28
CA ARG A 84 21.92 -8.40 -37.97
C ARG A 84 21.44 -7.19 -37.20
N LYS A 85 20.32 -6.61 -37.62
CA LYS A 85 19.72 -5.47 -36.94
C LYS A 85 19.35 -5.86 -35.51
N GLU A 86 18.68 -7.01 -35.33
CA GLU A 86 18.32 -7.54 -34.02
C GLU A 86 19.56 -7.72 -33.11
N LEU A 87 20.63 -8.33 -33.63
CA LEU A 87 21.90 -8.49 -32.88
C LEU A 87 22.53 -7.13 -32.52
N THR A 88 22.55 -6.20 -33.46
CA THR A 88 23.11 -4.86 -33.24
C THR A 88 22.31 -4.09 -32.19
N ASP A 89 20.97 -4.18 -32.23
CA ASP A 89 20.07 -3.55 -31.27
C ASP A 89 20.28 -4.14 -29.86
N MET A 90 20.44 -5.46 -29.75
CA MET A 90 20.77 -6.14 -28.48
C MET A 90 22.14 -5.71 -27.94
N MET A 91 23.18 -5.64 -28.79
CA MET A 91 24.52 -5.17 -28.40
C MET A 91 24.50 -3.69 -27.99
N THR A 92 23.68 -2.88 -28.66
CA THR A 92 23.47 -1.46 -28.31
C THR A 92 22.83 -1.33 -26.93
N ALA A 93 21.92 -2.23 -26.55
CA ALA A 93 21.38 -2.24 -25.20
C ALA A 93 22.46 -2.54 -24.15
N VAL A 94 23.37 -3.48 -24.42
CA VAL A 94 24.51 -3.77 -23.53
C VAL A 94 25.45 -2.58 -23.43
N GLN A 95 25.77 -1.92 -24.55
CA GLN A 95 26.54 -0.68 -24.56
C GLN A 95 25.94 0.37 -23.62
N LYS A 96 24.64 0.68 -23.81
CA LYS A 96 23.93 1.64 -22.97
C LYS A 96 23.89 1.23 -21.50
N ASP A 97 23.80 -0.06 -21.20
CA ASP A 97 23.82 -0.53 -19.82
C ASP A 97 25.19 -0.28 -19.16
N ILE A 98 26.29 -0.44 -19.90
CA ILE A 98 27.65 -0.11 -19.39
C ILE A 98 27.76 1.40 -19.15
N GLU A 99 27.31 2.22 -20.10
CA GLU A 99 27.28 3.69 -19.98
C GLU A 99 26.43 4.15 -18.78
N ASN A 100 25.24 3.57 -18.58
CA ASN A 100 24.37 3.89 -17.44
C ASN A 100 24.98 3.48 -16.09
N VAL A 101 25.67 2.33 -16.02
CA VAL A 101 26.37 1.88 -14.81
C VAL A 101 27.46 2.87 -14.42
N TYR A 102 28.15 3.42 -15.42
CA TYR A 102 29.14 4.48 -15.23
C TYR A 102 28.50 5.76 -14.67
N GLU A 103 27.42 6.25 -15.29
CA GLU A 103 26.71 7.46 -14.83
C GLU A 103 26.09 7.31 -13.43
N THR A 104 25.71 6.09 -13.04
CA THR A 104 25.09 5.81 -11.73
C THR A 104 26.09 5.48 -10.62
N GLY A 105 27.40 5.49 -10.91
CA GLY A 105 28.46 5.28 -9.92
C GLY A 105 28.60 3.83 -9.42
N LYS A 106 28.10 2.84 -10.16
CA LYS A 106 28.29 1.42 -9.84
C LYS A 106 29.69 0.96 -10.24
N GLU A 107 30.32 0.16 -9.40
CA GLU A 107 31.73 -0.23 -9.60
C GLU A 107 31.93 -1.36 -10.63
N SER A 108 30.88 -2.12 -10.96
CA SER A 108 30.98 -3.20 -11.95
C SER A 108 29.66 -3.54 -12.65
N ILE A 109 29.77 -4.14 -13.84
CA ILE A 109 28.69 -4.73 -14.63
C ILE A 109 29.13 -6.06 -15.24
N ARG A 110 28.23 -7.05 -15.27
CA ARG A 110 28.43 -8.30 -16.02
C ARG A 110 27.79 -8.19 -17.39
N ILE A 111 28.53 -8.55 -18.44
CA ILE A 111 28.05 -8.52 -19.82
C ILE A 111 28.16 -9.90 -20.47
N PRO A 112 27.41 -10.15 -21.56
CA PRO A 112 27.56 -11.38 -22.33
C PRO A 112 28.82 -11.36 -23.19
N GLU A 113 29.42 -12.52 -23.45
CA GLU A 113 30.56 -12.64 -24.37
C GLU A 113 30.18 -13.18 -25.75
N SER A 114 29.04 -13.90 -25.83
CA SER A 114 28.59 -14.62 -27.03
C SER A 114 27.13 -14.35 -27.40
N LYS A 115 26.72 -14.75 -28.61
CA LYS A 115 25.33 -14.60 -29.11
C LYS A 115 24.27 -15.20 -28.19
N TYR A 116 24.51 -16.42 -27.67
CA TYR A 116 23.52 -17.09 -26.83
C TYR A 116 23.44 -16.46 -25.44
N GLU A 117 24.58 -16.06 -24.89
CA GLU A 117 24.61 -15.29 -23.65
C GLU A 117 23.93 -13.93 -23.82
N LEU A 118 24.12 -13.26 -24.97
CA LEU A 118 23.44 -12.01 -25.29
C LEU A 118 21.92 -12.20 -25.26
N PHE A 119 21.42 -13.28 -25.85
CA PHE A 119 19.99 -13.60 -25.79
C PHE A 119 19.52 -13.84 -24.34
N VAL A 120 20.28 -14.60 -23.54
CA VAL A 120 19.96 -14.82 -22.12
C VAL A 120 20.00 -13.52 -21.31
N TYR A 121 20.99 -12.67 -21.56
CA TYR A 121 21.15 -11.36 -20.94
C TYR A 121 19.96 -10.48 -21.26
N MET A 122 19.55 -10.40 -22.54
CA MET A 122 18.39 -9.63 -22.95
C MET A 122 17.09 -10.13 -22.31
N ARG A 123 16.91 -11.45 -22.16
CA ARG A 123 15.75 -12.03 -21.43
C ARG A 123 15.75 -11.71 -19.94
N ARG A 124 16.93 -11.50 -19.35
CA ARG A 124 17.11 -11.11 -17.94
C ARG A 124 17.27 -9.59 -17.80
N ARG A 125 17.25 -8.81 -18.87
CA ARG A 125 17.32 -7.36 -18.77
C ARG A 125 15.97 -6.85 -18.26
N PRO A 126 15.94 -5.92 -17.28
CA PRO A 126 14.69 -5.33 -16.83
C PRO A 126 14.02 -4.61 -18.00
N THR A 127 12.74 -4.89 -18.24
CA THR A 127 12.01 -4.19 -19.31
C THR A 127 11.76 -2.73 -18.97
N VAL A 128 11.66 -2.42 -17.68
CA VAL A 128 11.62 -1.06 -17.13
C VAL A 128 12.81 -0.91 -16.16
N PRO A 129 13.86 -0.14 -16.52
CA PRO A 129 15.09 -0.04 -15.75
C PRO A 129 14.92 0.94 -14.58
N MET A 130 14.11 0.56 -13.60
CA MET A 130 13.88 1.36 -12.40
C MET A 130 13.79 0.51 -11.15
N ASP A 131 13.93 1.18 -10.00
CA ASP A 131 13.72 0.60 -8.69
C ASP A 131 12.22 0.51 -8.40
N MET A 132 11.67 -0.71 -8.51
CA MET A 132 10.26 -0.98 -8.29
C MET A 132 9.84 -0.81 -6.82
N GLU A 133 10.77 -0.90 -5.86
CA GLU A 133 10.46 -0.65 -4.45
C GLU A 133 10.30 0.83 -4.17
N LYS A 134 11.14 1.69 -4.79
CA LYS A 134 10.93 3.14 -4.76
C LYS A 134 9.60 3.54 -5.38
N LEU A 135 9.29 3.00 -6.57
CA LEU A 135 7.99 3.23 -7.21
C LEU A 135 6.83 2.77 -6.30
N SER A 136 6.93 1.57 -5.71
CA SER A 136 5.91 1.03 -4.80
C SER A 136 5.69 1.95 -3.60
N ARG A 137 6.76 2.50 -3.00
CA ARG A 137 6.65 3.44 -1.88
C ARG A 137 5.97 4.75 -2.28
N GLU A 138 6.28 5.30 -3.45
CA GLU A 138 5.59 6.51 -3.96
C GLU A 138 4.10 6.25 -4.24
N LEU A 139 3.76 5.10 -4.82
CA LEU A 139 2.36 4.72 -5.02
C LEU A 139 1.62 4.60 -3.68
N SER A 140 2.29 4.06 -2.67
CA SER A 140 1.75 3.90 -1.31
C SER A 140 1.53 5.24 -0.60
N SER A 141 2.28 6.30 -0.98
CA SER A 141 2.04 7.64 -0.45
C SER A 141 0.84 8.36 -1.10
N GLY A 142 0.21 7.78 -2.13
CA GLY A 142 -0.95 8.37 -2.79
C GLY A 142 -0.66 9.56 -3.71
N GLU A 143 0.62 9.88 -3.95
CA GLU A 143 1.05 11.06 -4.71
C GLU A 143 1.89 10.70 -5.94
N ALA A 144 1.68 11.41 -7.05
CA ALA A 144 2.48 11.23 -8.26
C ALA A 144 3.81 11.98 -8.16
N ARG A 145 4.85 11.27 -7.70
CA ARG A 145 6.22 11.78 -7.58
C ARG A 145 7.07 11.42 -8.81
N GLU A 146 8.38 11.65 -8.71
CA GLU A 146 9.32 11.53 -9.83
C GLU A 146 9.36 10.13 -10.43
N ASN A 147 9.38 9.06 -9.61
CA ASN A 147 9.45 7.70 -10.14
C ASN A 147 8.14 7.30 -10.83
N VAL A 148 6.98 7.76 -10.35
CA VAL A 148 5.69 7.56 -11.05
C VAL A 148 5.72 8.23 -12.43
N LYS A 149 6.22 9.47 -12.54
CA LYS A 149 6.36 10.17 -13.83
C LYS A 149 7.35 9.45 -14.76
N LEU A 150 8.46 8.98 -14.20
CA LEU A 150 9.47 8.21 -14.94
C LEU A 150 8.91 6.87 -15.42
N PHE A 151 8.14 6.16 -14.61
CA PHE A 151 7.44 4.93 -15.02
C PHE A 151 6.55 5.18 -16.25
N ARG A 152 5.77 6.27 -16.22
CA ARG A 152 4.89 6.65 -17.34
C ARG A 152 5.68 6.94 -18.62
N SER A 153 6.84 7.59 -18.55
CA SER A 153 7.67 7.85 -19.74
C SER A 153 8.28 6.57 -20.34
N PHE A 154 8.45 5.52 -19.53
CA PHE A 154 8.83 4.21 -20.06
C PHE A 154 7.72 3.59 -20.89
N MET A 155 6.44 3.86 -20.61
CA MET A 155 5.31 3.32 -21.39
C MET A 155 5.40 3.71 -22.87
N GLU A 156 5.83 4.94 -23.16
CA GLU A 156 6.05 5.44 -24.53
C GLU A 156 7.13 4.67 -25.29
N LYS A 157 8.08 4.06 -24.57
CA LYS A 157 9.16 3.23 -25.14
C LYS A 157 8.72 1.79 -25.42
N ASN A 158 7.44 1.49 -25.22
CA ASN A 158 6.80 0.21 -25.49
C ASN A 158 7.47 -1.04 -24.81
N PRO A 159 7.85 -0.99 -23.52
CA PRO A 159 8.48 -2.10 -22.82
C PRO A 159 7.49 -3.24 -22.53
N ARG A 160 7.91 -4.50 -22.60
CA ARG A 160 7.01 -5.60 -22.22
C ARG A 160 6.62 -5.50 -20.73
N ILE A 161 5.32 -5.49 -20.44
CA ILE A 161 4.76 -5.44 -19.09
C ILE A 161 3.67 -6.50 -18.96
N ASN A 162 3.68 -7.24 -17.86
CA ASN A 162 2.60 -8.16 -17.53
C ASN A 162 1.78 -7.58 -16.38
N ILE A 163 0.46 -7.56 -16.54
CA ILE A 163 -0.48 -7.11 -15.52
C ILE A 163 -1.29 -8.32 -15.09
N TYR A 164 -1.02 -8.82 -13.90
CA TYR A 164 -1.71 -9.94 -13.29
C TYR A 164 -2.84 -9.40 -12.41
N ALA A 165 -4.07 -9.86 -12.63
CA ALA A 165 -5.24 -9.35 -11.94
C ALA A 165 -6.01 -10.45 -11.22
N ALA A 166 -6.09 -10.33 -9.89
CA ALA A 166 -6.97 -11.10 -9.04
C ALA A 166 -8.22 -10.27 -8.73
N VAL A 167 -9.31 -10.53 -9.47
CA VAL A 167 -10.55 -9.76 -9.36
C VAL A 167 -11.49 -10.42 -8.35
N TYR A 168 -11.48 -9.94 -7.10
CA TYR A 168 -12.30 -10.45 -5.99
C TYR A 168 -13.00 -9.36 -5.18
N SER A 169 -12.93 -8.10 -5.63
CA SER A 169 -13.62 -6.95 -5.06
C SER A 169 -13.88 -5.91 -6.13
N LEU A 170 -14.84 -5.02 -5.88
CA LEU A 170 -15.15 -3.91 -6.78
C LEU A 170 -13.93 -3.00 -7.00
N ALA A 171 -13.12 -2.80 -5.97
CA ALA A 171 -11.89 -2.01 -6.06
C ALA A 171 -10.85 -2.64 -7.00
N THR A 172 -10.62 -3.96 -6.90
CA THR A 172 -9.67 -4.66 -7.79
C THR A 172 -10.16 -4.72 -9.24
N ASP A 173 -11.46 -4.92 -9.47
CA ASP A 173 -12.06 -4.83 -10.81
C ASP A 173 -11.91 -3.43 -11.40
N THR A 174 -12.20 -2.39 -10.61
CA THR A 174 -12.08 -0.99 -11.04
C THR A 174 -10.64 -0.64 -11.41
N ALA A 175 -9.67 -1.02 -10.56
CA ALA A 175 -8.25 -0.83 -10.86
C ALA A 175 -7.83 -1.56 -12.15
N TYR A 176 -8.30 -2.78 -12.36
CA TYR A 176 -8.08 -3.53 -13.59
C TYR A 176 -8.64 -2.81 -14.82
N ARG A 177 -9.87 -2.31 -14.74
CA ARG A 177 -10.52 -1.57 -15.84
C ARG A 177 -9.82 -0.24 -16.15
N ILE A 178 -9.38 0.50 -15.12
CA ILE A 178 -8.60 1.74 -15.31
C ILE A 178 -7.34 1.44 -16.11
N LEU A 179 -6.51 0.49 -15.64
CA LEU A 179 -5.27 0.14 -16.34
C LEU A 179 -5.57 -0.37 -17.75
N LYS A 180 -6.56 -1.25 -17.92
CA LYS A 180 -6.94 -1.80 -19.23
C LYS A 180 -7.39 -0.73 -20.22
N THR A 181 -8.09 0.29 -19.75
CA THR A 181 -8.56 1.39 -20.59
C THR A 181 -7.40 2.29 -21.01
N GLU A 182 -6.59 2.74 -20.06
CA GLU A 182 -5.48 3.66 -20.32
C GLU A 182 -4.36 3.00 -21.12
N TYR A 183 -4.14 1.71 -20.91
CA TYR A 183 -3.07 0.96 -21.55
C TYR A 183 -3.47 0.21 -22.82
N ARG A 184 -4.72 0.36 -23.29
CA ARG A 184 -5.24 -0.34 -24.48
C ARG A 184 -4.42 -0.13 -25.76
N GLN A 185 -3.70 0.99 -25.86
CA GLN A 185 -2.93 1.37 -27.05
C GLN A 185 -1.57 0.67 -27.13
N PHE A 186 -1.12 0.03 -26.05
CA PHE A 186 0.20 -0.55 -25.91
C PHE A 186 0.12 -2.08 -26.13
N SER A 187 0.63 -2.56 -27.27
CA SER A 187 0.55 -3.98 -27.68
C SER A 187 1.46 -4.93 -26.89
N ASN A 188 2.47 -4.37 -26.25
CA ASN A 188 3.47 -4.91 -25.34
C ASN A 188 2.98 -5.13 -23.89
N ILE A 189 1.75 -4.72 -23.57
CA ILE A 189 1.17 -4.88 -22.24
C ILE A 189 0.19 -6.04 -22.25
N HIS A 190 0.47 -7.03 -21.42
CA HIS A 190 -0.31 -8.26 -21.36
C HIS A 190 -1.14 -8.30 -20.09
N PHE A 191 -2.46 -8.22 -20.23
CA PHE A 191 -3.39 -8.41 -19.13
C PHE A 191 -3.69 -9.90 -18.94
N ILE A 192 -3.37 -10.43 -17.77
CA ILE A 192 -3.53 -11.83 -17.39
C ILE A 192 -4.47 -11.84 -16.18
N GLN A 193 -5.74 -12.17 -16.43
CA GLN A 193 -6.69 -12.38 -15.34
C GLN A 193 -6.42 -13.75 -14.73
N LEU A 194 -6.22 -13.77 -13.42
CA LEU A 194 -5.89 -14.99 -12.69
C LEU A 194 -7.16 -15.72 -12.31
N ASP A 195 -7.14 -17.04 -12.43
CA ASP A 195 -8.25 -17.88 -11.98
C ASP A 195 -8.37 -17.78 -10.45
N ASN A 196 -9.54 -17.33 -9.98
CA ASN A 196 -9.84 -17.15 -8.56
C ASN A 196 -11.21 -17.72 -8.21
N SER A 197 -11.39 -19.02 -8.44
CA SER A 197 -12.62 -19.74 -8.10
C SER A 197 -13.03 -19.52 -6.64
N ASP A 198 -12.03 -19.46 -5.77
CA ASP A 198 -12.22 -19.42 -4.32
C ASP A 198 -12.47 -18.00 -3.80
N ARG A 199 -12.42 -16.98 -4.67
CA ARG A 199 -12.63 -15.54 -4.34
C ARG A 199 -11.75 -15.07 -3.18
N LYS A 200 -10.53 -15.60 -3.09
CA LYS A 200 -9.55 -15.30 -2.04
C LYS A 200 -8.40 -14.44 -2.59
N PRO A 201 -7.65 -13.74 -1.73
CA PRO A 201 -6.42 -13.08 -2.16
C PRO A 201 -5.45 -14.08 -2.81
N ILE A 202 -4.87 -13.71 -3.94
CA ILE A 202 -3.88 -14.51 -4.67
C ILE A 202 -2.47 -14.04 -4.30
N THR A 203 -1.52 -14.97 -4.23
CA THR A 203 -0.10 -14.69 -3.99
C THR A 203 0.71 -14.72 -5.28
N TRP A 204 1.93 -14.18 -5.24
CA TRP A 204 2.87 -14.27 -6.38
C TRP A 204 3.26 -15.71 -6.74
N ASP A 205 2.99 -16.66 -5.84
CA ASP A 205 3.28 -18.07 -6.07
C ASP A 205 2.27 -18.77 -7.00
N HIS A 206 1.25 -18.07 -7.49
CA HIS A 206 0.25 -18.62 -8.38
C HIS A 206 0.85 -19.25 -9.64
N ALA A 207 0.38 -20.45 -10.01
CA ALA A 207 0.97 -21.24 -11.11
C ALA A 207 1.03 -20.46 -12.43
N GLN A 208 -0.04 -19.77 -12.80
CA GLN A 208 -0.07 -18.95 -14.03
C GLN A 208 0.97 -17.82 -14.03
N ILE A 209 1.29 -17.25 -12.86
CA ILE A 209 2.34 -16.23 -12.74
C ILE A 209 3.72 -16.88 -12.93
N LYS A 210 3.99 -17.99 -12.23
CA LYS A 210 5.27 -18.71 -12.34
C LYS A 210 5.54 -19.17 -13.77
N ASP A 211 4.53 -19.76 -14.42
CA ASP A 211 4.63 -20.20 -15.81
C ASP A 211 4.86 -19.02 -16.77
N SER A 212 4.15 -17.91 -16.56
CA SER A 212 4.32 -16.69 -17.36
C SER A 212 5.71 -16.05 -17.20
N LEU A 213 6.37 -16.19 -16.05
CA LEU A 213 7.67 -15.59 -15.76
C LEU A 213 8.85 -16.51 -16.01
N LYS A 214 8.62 -17.83 -16.19
CA LYS A 214 9.66 -18.84 -16.46
C LYS A 214 10.59 -18.41 -17.60
N ASP A 215 10.00 -17.85 -18.64
CA ASP A 215 10.71 -17.42 -19.84
C ASP A 215 11.19 -15.96 -19.81
N THR A 216 10.65 -15.13 -18.92
CA THR A 216 10.99 -13.71 -18.83
C THR A 216 10.96 -13.25 -17.37
N PRO A 217 11.97 -13.63 -16.57
CA PRO A 217 11.95 -13.44 -15.11
C PRO A 217 12.03 -11.97 -14.69
N ASN A 218 12.52 -11.09 -15.57
CA ASN A 218 12.73 -9.66 -15.28
C ASN A 218 11.79 -8.73 -16.06
N VAL A 219 10.67 -9.26 -16.54
CA VAL A 219 9.56 -8.44 -17.06
C VAL A 219 8.94 -7.65 -15.91
N CYS A 220 8.75 -6.35 -16.14
CA CYS A 220 7.98 -5.50 -15.25
C CYS A 220 6.57 -6.09 -15.07
N SER A 221 6.22 -6.38 -13.81
CA SER A 221 5.00 -7.08 -13.44
C SER A 221 4.15 -6.20 -12.51
N ILE A 222 2.87 -6.07 -12.79
CA ILE A 222 1.93 -5.32 -11.95
C ILE A 222 0.92 -6.32 -11.41
N GLY A 223 0.84 -6.47 -10.09
CA GLY A 223 -0.13 -7.35 -9.43
C GLY A 223 -1.29 -6.56 -8.85
N ILE A 224 -2.49 -6.70 -9.42
CA ILE A 224 -3.72 -6.10 -8.89
C ILE A 224 -4.37 -7.10 -7.93
N GLY A 225 -4.49 -6.74 -6.65
CA GLY A 225 -5.04 -7.65 -5.64
C GLY A 225 -4.13 -8.85 -5.31
N ILE A 226 -2.85 -8.78 -5.68
CA ILE A 226 -1.86 -9.83 -5.41
C ILE A 226 -1.01 -9.41 -4.23
N ARG A 227 -0.84 -10.30 -3.24
CA ARG A 227 -0.07 -10.04 -2.02
C ARG A 227 0.72 -11.27 -1.60
N HIS A 228 1.88 -11.05 -0.98
CA HIS A 228 2.70 -12.10 -0.38
C HIS A 228 3.23 -13.13 -1.39
N GLY A 229 4.01 -14.09 -0.87
CA GLY A 229 4.72 -15.09 -1.67
C GLY A 229 6.05 -14.57 -2.21
N ASP A 230 6.69 -15.37 -3.06
CA ASP A 230 7.96 -15.03 -3.69
C ASP A 230 7.76 -13.97 -4.79
N LYS A 231 7.69 -12.70 -4.37
CA LYS A 231 7.49 -11.55 -5.26
C LYS A 231 8.60 -11.46 -6.31
N PRO A 232 8.27 -11.35 -7.62
CA PRO A 232 9.25 -11.14 -8.66
C PRO A 232 10.04 -9.84 -8.44
N ARG A 233 11.32 -9.84 -8.79
CA ARG A 233 12.23 -8.71 -8.58
C ARG A 233 11.74 -7.40 -9.18
N TYR A 234 11.07 -7.47 -10.34
CA TYR A 234 10.56 -6.31 -11.06
C TYR A 234 9.03 -6.23 -10.98
N ALA A 235 8.47 -6.47 -9.80
CA ALA A 235 7.03 -6.41 -9.57
C ALA A 235 6.60 -5.24 -8.67
N ILE A 236 5.42 -4.69 -8.95
CA ILE A 236 4.70 -3.78 -8.06
C ILE A 236 3.36 -4.39 -7.65
N GLU A 237 2.97 -4.14 -6.41
CA GLU A 237 1.71 -4.64 -5.83
C GLU A 237 0.74 -3.48 -5.71
N LEU A 238 -0.41 -3.59 -6.38
CA LEU A 238 -1.51 -2.65 -6.25
C LEU A 238 -2.52 -3.26 -5.31
N THR A 239 -2.50 -2.76 -4.08
CA THR A 239 -3.33 -3.29 -3.01
C THR A 239 -3.71 -2.18 -2.02
N ASN A 240 -4.83 -2.34 -1.32
CA ASN A 240 -5.35 -1.36 -0.36
C ASN A 240 -4.46 -1.24 0.89
N GLU A 241 -3.98 -0.04 1.16
CA GLU A 241 -3.24 0.33 2.36
C GLU A 241 -3.95 1.49 3.05
N ASP A 242 -3.51 1.83 4.27
CA ASP A 242 -4.17 2.81 5.14
C ASP A 242 -4.38 4.18 4.50
N ILE A 243 -3.51 4.58 3.58
CA ILE A 243 -3.49 5.93 2.97
C ILE A 243 -3.64 5.86 1.44
N SER A 244 -3.68 4.67 0.85
CA SER A 244 -3.76 4.52 -0.61
C SER A 244 -4.44 3.22 -1.03
N SER A 245 -5.53 3.37 -1.76
CA SER A 245 -6.26 2.25 -2.34
C SER A 245 -5.60 1.65 -3.60
N VAL A 246 -5.99 0.42 -3.95
CA VAL A 246 -5.63 -0.21 -5.24
C VAL A 246 -6.08 0.63 -6.45
N VAL A 247 -7.22 1.31 -6.33
CA VAL A 247 -7.80 2.16 -7.38
C VAL A 247 -6.96 3.43 -7.56
N LYS A 248 -6.58 4.06 -6.44
CA LYS A 248 -5.65 5.21 -6.44
C LYS A 248 -4.32 4.88 -7.09
N LYS A 249 -3.71 3.75 -6.70
CA LYS A 249 -2.42 3.33 -7.25
C LYS A 249 -2.50 3.05 -8.75
N ALA A 250 -3.57 2.41 -9.22
CA ALA A 250 -3.82 2.21 -10.64
C ALA A 250 -3.92 3.54 -11.40
N ALA A 251 -4.71 4.50 -10.89
CA ALA A 251 -4.85 5.81 -11.51
C ALA A 251 -3.54 6.61 -11.51
N LEU A 252 -2.74 6.50 -10.44
CA LEU A 252 -1.41 7.09 -10.40
C LEU A 252 -0.47 6.48 -11.45
N LEU A 253 -0.51 5.17 -11.69
CA LEU A 253 0.34 4.57 -12.72
C LEU A 253 -0.05 4.99 -14.14
N SER A 254 -1.34 5.17 -14.40
CA SER A 254 -1.84 5.47 -15.74
C SER A 254 -2.12 6.96 -16.01
N HIS A 255 -1.98 7.83 -15.00
CA HIS A 255 -2.41 9.23 -15.07
C HIS A 255 -3.91 9.39 -15.36
N HIS A 256 -4.71 8.48 -14.81
CA HIS A 256 -6.15 8.48 -14.99
C HIS A 256 -6.83 9.53 -14.08
N ASN A 257 -7.83 10.22 -14.64
CA ASN A 257 -8.68 11.15 -13.89
C ASN A 257 -9.95 10.42 -13.48
N PHE A 258 -10.21 10.35 -12.17
CA PHE A 258 -11.40 9.68 -11.67
C PHE A 258 -12.69 10.34 -12.12
N ASN A 259 -13.65 9.51 -12.50
CA ASN A 259 -15.05 9.89 -12.46
C ASN A 259 -15.62 9.76 -11.04
N ILE A 260 -16.80 10.33 -10.79
CA ILE A 260 -17.43 10.35 -9.46
C ILE A 260 -17.59 8.94 -8.88
N ARG A 261 -17.91 7.95 -9.72
CA ARG A 261 -18.10 6.58 -9.27
C ARG A 261 -16.77 5.97 -8.80
N GLU A 262 -15.69 6.18 -9.54
CA GLU A 262 -14.34 5.75 -9.14
C GLU A 262 -13.87 6.46 -7.88
N GLU A 263 -14.15 7.76 -7.72
CA GLU A 263 -13.87 8.47 -6.46
C GLU A 263 -14.60 7.82 -5.28
N MET A 264 -15.87 7.41 -5.45
CA MET A 264 -16.63 6.73 -4.40
C MET A 264 -16.11 5.32 -4.12
N ILE A 265 -15.67 4.58 -5.14
CA ILE A 265 -15.06 3.24 -4.96
C ILE A 265 -13.68 3.36 -4.27
N ASP A 266 -12.90 4.37 -4.62
CA ASP A 266 -11.62 4.71 -3.98
C ASP A 266 -11.86 5.00 -2.48
N ALA A 267 -12.82 5.88 -2.18
CA ALA A 267 -13.20 6.21 -0.82
C ALA A 267 -13.77 5.01 -0.03
N GLN A 268 -14.51 4.12 -0.69
CA GLN A 268 -14.98 2.86 -0.10
C GLN A 268 -13.81 1.93 0.25
N ALA A 269 -12.80 1.86 -0.60
CA ALA A 269 -11.64 1.00 -0.42
C ALA A 269 -10.72 1.47 0.73
N GLU A 270 -10.66 2.78 0.99
CA GLU A 270 -9.85 3.37 2.08
C GLU A 270 -10.62 3.46 3.40
N GLY A 271 -11.87 3.95 3.36
CA GLY A 271 -12.61 4.34 4.56
C GLY A 271 -14.01 3.73 4.68
N HIS A 272 -14.34 2.75 3.83
CA HIS A 272 -15.66 2.11 3.81
C HIS A 272 -16.82 3.11 3.69
N ALA A 273 -17.93 2.89 4.40
CA ALA A 273 -19.05 3.82 4.43
C ALA A 273 -18.61 5.24 4.79
N LYS A 274 -17.80 5.40 5.84
CA LYS A 274 -17.35 6.71 6.32
C LYS A 274 -16.61 7.50 5.25
N GLY A 275 -15.67 6.87 4.55
CA GLY A 275 -14.93 7.51 3.46
C GLY A 275 -15.85 8.01 2.34
N MET A 276 -16.82 7.20 1.93
CA MET A 276 -17.84 7.60 0.94
C MET A 276 -18.70 8.78 1.42
N TRP A 277 -19.07 8.78 2.71
CA TRP A 277 -19.83 9.87 3.31
C TRP A 277 -19.04 11.19 3.33
N ASP A 278 -17.80 11.15 3.79
CA ASP A 278 -16.93 12.33 3.88
C ASP A 278 -16.67 12.92 2.48
N LEU A 279 -16.43 12.06 1.48
CA LEU A 279 -16.29 12.47 0.08
C LEU A 279 -17.60 13.09 -0.46
N GLY A 280 -18.74 12.45 -0.22
CA GLY A 280 -20.04 12.93 -0.67
C GLY A 280 -20.39 14.31 -0.11
N ILE A 281 -20.15 14.52 1.19
CA ILE A 281 -20.33 15.82 1.86
C ILE A 281 -19.39 16.87 1.27
N LYS A 282 -18.10 16.53 1.10
CA LYS A 282 -17.10 17.43 0.49
C LYS A 282 -17.49 17.84 -0.93
N LYS A 283 -18.19 16.98 -1.67
CA LYS A 283 -18.69 17.21 -3.03
C LYS A 283 -20.09 17.84 -3.06
N GLY A 284 -20.66 18.20 -1.90
CA GLY A 284 -21.97 18.86 -1.78
C GLY A 284 -23.15 17.99 -2.23
N LYS A 285 -23.05 16.66 -2.08
CA LYS A 285 -24.14 15.74 -2.44
C LYS A 285 -25.18 15.63 -1.33
N SER A 286 -26.43 15.34 -1.70
CA SER A 286 -27.50 15.13 -0.73
C SER A 286 -27.31 13.82 0.04
N GLU A 287 -27.85 13.79 1.25
CA GLU A 287 -27.77 12.61 2.12
C GLU A 287 -28.37 11.37 1.46
N ASP A 288 -29.54 11.51 0.82
CA ASP A 288 -30.21 10.41 0.11
C ASP A 288 -29.38 9.87 -1.05
N PHE A 289 -28.70 10.75 -1.79
CA PHE A 289 -27.83 10.34 -2.89
C PHE A 289 -26.63 9.53 -2.37
N ILE A 290 -25.98 10.01 -1.31
CA ILE A 290 -24.83 9.33 -0.72
C ILE A 290 -25.26 7.97 -0.18
N ARG A 291 -26.35 7.92 0.59
CA ARG A 291 -26.89 6.70 1.18
C ARG A 291 -27.18 5.64 0.12
N LYS A 292 -27.89 6.01 -0.96
CA LYS A 292 -28.16 5.09 -2.06
C LYS A 292 -26.86 4.61 -2.73
N THR A 293 -25.91 5.50 -2.97
CA THR A 293 -24.63 5.15 -3.59
C THR A 293 -23.83 4.18 -2.71
N VAL A 294 -23.79 4.40 -1.40
CA VAL A 294 -23.14 3.52 -0.43
C VAL A 294 -23.74 2.12 -0.49
N GLU A 295 -25.07 2.01 -0.51
CA GLU A 295 -25.76 0.71 -0.60
C GLU A 295 -25.51 0.01 -1.93
N ASP A 296 -25.61 0.73 -3.05
CA ASP A 296 -25.41 0.16 -4.39
C ASP A 296 -23.96 -0.37 -4.54
N LEU A 297 -22.97 0.41 -4.10
CA LEU A 297 -21.56 -0.01 -4.13
C LEU A 297 -21.25 -1.12 -3.12
N ALA A 298 -21.88 -1.12 -1.95
CA ALA A 298 -21.72 -2.19 -0.96
C ALA A 298 -22.31 -3.52 -1.49
N LEU A 299 -23.46 -3.47 -2.14
CA LEU A 299 -24.08 -4.63 -2.78
C LEU A 299 -23.17 -5.21 -3.86
N GLU A 300 -22.70 -4.36 -4.78
CA GLU A 300 -21.86 -4.77 -5.90
C GLU A 300 -20.53 -5.35 -5.43
N ASP A 301 -19.86 -4.71 -4.47
CA ASP A 301 -18.60 -5.21 -3.91
C ASP A 301 -18.78 -6.57 -3.21
N ALA A 302 -19.84 -6.75 -2.42
CA ALA A 302 -20.08 -8.00 -1.70
C ALA A 302 -20.44 -9.17 -2.63
N CYS A 303 -21.03 -8.90 -3.80
CA CYS A 303 -21.33 -9.93 -4.80
C CYS A 303 -20.07 -10.60 -5.39
N TYR A 304 -18.88 -10.00 -5.22
CA TYR A 304 -17.61 -10.65 -5.53
C TYR A 304 -17.23 -11.75 -4.53
N ARG A 305 -17.81 -11.76 -3.32
CA ARG A 305 -17.43 -12.69 -2.23
C ARG A 305 -18.54 -13.67 -1.88
N ILE A 306 -19.79 -13.21 -1.78
CA ILE A 306 -20.94 -14.02 -1.36
C ILE A 306 -22.10 -13.93 -2.36
N PRO A 307 -23.07 -14.87 -2.34
CA PRO A 307 -24.21 -14.85 -3.26
C PRO A 307 -25.08 -13.59 -3.08
N GLU A 308 -25.53 -13.00 -4.19
CA GLU A 308 -26.35 -11.77 -4.20
C GLU A 308 -27.60 -11.86 -3.30
N LYS A 309 -28.23 -13.03 -3.21
CA LYS A 309 -29.38 -13.28 -2.31
C LYS A 309 -29.02 -13.01 -0.85
N ALA A 310 -27.86 -13.49 -0.39
CA ALA A 310 -27.39 -13.28 0.98
C ALA A 310 -27.03 -11.80 1.20
N VAL A 311 -26.40 -11.14 0.23
CA VAL A 311 -26.07 -9.70 0.29
C VAL A 311 -27.34 -8.87 0.50
N LYS A 312 -28.37 -9.09 -0.34
CA LYS A 312 -29.65 -8.37 -0.24
C LYS A 312 -30.33 -8.59 1.10
N GLU A 313 -30.27 -9.81 1.63
CA GLU A 313 -30.80 -10.13 2.95
C GLU A 313 -30.06 -9.41 4.07
N ILE A 314 -28.72 -9.35 4.02
CA ILE A 314 -27.90 -8.60 4.98
C ILE A 314 -28.25 -7.11 4.93
N ILE A 315 -28.33 -6.51 3.74
CA ILE A 315 -28.70 -5.10 3.56
C ILE A 315 -30.10 -4.82 4.12
N MET A 316 -31.07 -5.70 3.85
CA MET A 316 -32.43 -5.58 4.39
C MET A 316 -32.42 -5.64 5.94
N LYS A 317 -31.74 -6.63 6.53
CA LYS A 317 -31.65 -6.78 7.99
C LYS A 317 -30.91 -5.60 8.64
N ALA A 318 -29.90 -5.03 7.96
CA ALA A 318 -29.20 -3.83 8.40
C ALA A 318 -30.11 -2.58 8.39
N LYS A 319 -30.97 -2.42 7.36
CA LYS A 319 -31.95 -1.33 7.27
C LYS A 319 -33.05 -1.42 8.33
N GLN A 320 -33.62 -2.61 8.52
CA GLN A 320 -34.71 -2.84 9.47
C GLN A 320 -34.31 -2.53 10.91
N ARG A 321 -33.04 -2.78 11.24
CA ARG A 321 -32.46 -2.47 12.55
C ARG A 321 -31.93 -1.06 12.67
N GLY A 322 -32.21 -0.18 11.70
CA GLY A 322 -31.67 1.18 11.59
C GLY A 322 -31.23 1.70 12.93
N PHE A 323 -29.93 2.02 13.06
CA PHE A 323 -29.35 2.60 14.28
C PHE A 323 -30.10 3.91 14.58
N ASN A 324 -31.27 3.79 15.19
CA ASN A 324 -31.97 4.87 15.81
C ASN A 324 -31.14 5.17 17.04
N GLU A 325 -30.52 6.35 17.05
CA GLU A 325 -29.87 6.92 18.22
C GLU A 325 -30.86 6.82 19.39
N GLY A 326 -30.69 5.80 20.25
CA GLY A 326 -31.62 5.54 21.35
C GLY A 326 -31.69 4.11 21.89
N GLU A 327 -31.34 3.06 21.12
CA GLU A 327 -31.36 1.68 21.65
C GLU A 327 -30.03 0.93 21.54
N GLU A 328 -29.60 0.42 22.69
CA GLU A 328 -28.32 -0.18 23.08
C GLU A 328 -27.92 -1.40 22.21
N ILE A 329 -26.89 -1.21 21.38
CA ILE A 329 -26.30 -2.17 20.43
C ILE A 329 -27.31 -2.92 19.58
N GLY A 330 -27.46 -2.42 18.35
CA GLY A 330 -28.03 -3.21 17.27
C GLY A 330 -27.22 -4.49 17.07
N LEU A 331 -27.64 -5.60 17.71
CA LEU A 331 -27.21 -6.94 17.33
C LEU A 331 -27.66 -7.15 15.90
N ILE A 332 -26.78 -7.35 14.92
CA ILE A 332 -27.18 -7.62 13.54
C ILE A 332 -27.15 -9.13 13.33
N ARG A 333 -28.25 -9.71 12.84
CA ARG A 333 -28.32 -11.14 12.53
C ARG A 333 -28.14 -11.28 11.04
N VAL A 334 -27.18 -12.08 10.60
CA VAL A 334 -26.84 -12.23 9.19
C VAL A 334 -26.80 -13.70 8.81
N PRO A 335 -27.26 -14.08 7.60
CA PRO A 335 -27.20 -15.47 7.15
C PRO A 335 -25.75 -15.96 6.99
N VAL A 336 -24.85 -15.08 6.56
CA VAL A 336 -23.40 -15.29 6.44
C VAL A 336 -22.68 -14.01 6.83
N LEU A 337 -21.54 -14.11 7.51
CA LEU A 337 -20.75 -12.95 7.87
C LEU A 337 -19.83 -12.47 6.73
N ASP A 338 -20.13 -11.31 6.15
CA ASP A 338 -19.17 -10.54 5.33
C ASP A 338 -18.81 -9.23 6.05
N ARG A 339 -17.62 -9.22 6.67
CA ARG A 339 -17.12 -8.09 7.48
C ARG A 339 -17.03 -6.80 6.66
N THR A 340 -16.59 -6.88 5.41
CA THR A 340 -16.43 -5.72 4.53
C THR A 340 -17.77 -5.11 4.13
N LEU A 341 -18.79 -5.92 3.82
CA LEU A 341 -20.14 -5.47 3.54
C LEU A 341 -20.71 -4.69 4.73
N LEU A 342 -20.56 -5.20 5.95
CA LEU A 342 -21.04 -4.51 7.15
C LEU A 342 -20.36 -3.15 7.32
N LEU A 343 -19.03 -3.07 7.19
CA LEU A 343 -18.31 -1.78 7.25
C LEU A 343 -18.72 -0.82 6.13
N ASN A 344 -19.04 -1.35 4.95
CA ASN A 344 -19.55 -0.56 3.83
C ASN A 344 -21.00 -0.10 4.02
N LEU A 345 -21.74 -0.63 5.00
CA LEU A 345 -23.11 -0.19 5.33
C LEU A 345 -23.15 0.77 6.53
N PHE A 346 -22.27 0.61 7.51
CA PHE A 346 -22.33 1.38 8.77
C PHE A 346 -21.32 2.52 8.81
N LYS A 347 -21.81 3.75 8.59
CA LYS A 347 -21.01 5.00 8.73
C LYS A 347 -20.39 5.14 10.12
N GLN A 348 -21.12 4.76 11.17
CA GLN A 348 -20.72 4.89 12.59
C GLN A 348 -20.05 3.62 13.13
N ALA A 349 -19.45 2.78 12.27
CA ALA A 349 -18.74 1.58 12.71
C ALA A 349 -17.58 1.88 13.70
N ASP A 350 -17.11 3.12 13.78
CA ASP A 350 -16.13 3.57 14.76
C ASP A 350 -16.58 3.34 16.21
N ASP A 351 -17.89 3.29 16.48
CA ASP A 351 -18.49 3.00 17.79
C ASP A 351 -18.54 1.51 18.15
N GLY A 352 -18.23 0.66 17.18
CA GLY A 352 -18.37 -0.77 17.28
C GLY A 352 -19.82 -1.24 17.18
N PHE A 353 -20.00 -2.47 16.75
CA PHE A 353 -21.30 -3.11 16.62
C PHE A 353 -21.19 -4.63 16.77
N LEU A 354 -22.27 -5.25 17.22
CA LEU A 354 -22.36 -6.69 17.44
C LEU A 354 -23.09 -7.37 16.28
N VAL A 355 -22.57 -8.50 15.83
CA VAL A 355 -23.14 -9.32 14.77
C VAL A 355 -23.25 -10.76 15.24
N LYS A 356 -24.34 -11.43 14.86
CA LYS A 356 -24.52 -12.88 14.97
C LYS A 356 -24.71 -13.46 13.58
N GLU A 357 -23.81 -14.35 13.20
CA GLU A 357 -24.00 -15.20 12.03
C GLU A 357 -24.97 -16.35 12.38
N GLU A 358 -25.93 -16.67 11.51
CA GLU A 358 -26.95 -17.69 11.79
C GLU A 358 -26.37 -19.08 12.06
N SER A 359 -25.33 -19.47 11.31
CA SER A 359 -24.58 -20.71 11.50
C SER A 359 -23.32 -20.56 12.36
N GLY A 360 -23.04 -19.35 12.85
CA GLY A 360 -21.79 -19.00 13.51
C GLY A 360 -21.98 -18.41 14.91
N GLY A 361 -20.89 -17.85 15.43
CA GLY A 361 -20.86 -17.19 16.74
C GLY A 361 -21.19 -15.70 16.66
N TYR A 362 -21.03 -15.02 17.80
CA TYR A 362 -21.12 -13.56 17.86
C TYR A 362 -19.76 -12.94 17.58
N GLN A 363 -19.77 -11.83 16.85
CA GLN A 363 -18.58 -11.04 16.58
C GLN A 363 -18.85 -9.56 16.82
N TYR A 364 -17.90 -8.88 17.44
CA TYR A 364 -17.94 -7.44 17.70
C TYR A 364 -16.84 -6.75 16.90
N TYR A 365 -17.18 -5.64 16.25
CA TYR A 365 -16.21 -4.81 15.54
C TYR A 365 -15.66 -3.71 16.44
N ARG A 366 -14.33 -3.55 16.47
CA ARG A 366 -13.60 -2.41 17.06
C ARG A 366 -13.88 -2.12 18.54
N ASP A 367 -13.36 -2.97 19.42
CA ASP A 367 -13.16 -2.64 20.83
C ASP A 367 -11.92 -1.74 21.02
N VAL A 368 -12.16 -0.52 21.50
CA VAL A 368 -11.15 0.50 21.84
C VAL A 368 -10.75 0.49 23.32
N THR A 369 -11.47 -0.28 24.16
CA THR A 369 -11.22 -0.42 25.60
C THR A 369 -10.27 -1.58 25.92
N GLY A 370 -10.21 -2.58 25.03
CA GLY A 370 -9.49 -3.84 25.25
C GLY A 370 -10.19 -4.81 26.21
N LYS A 371 -11.30 -4.42 26.83
CA LYS A 371 -12.01 -5.20 27.86
C LYS A 371 -12.61 -6.48 27.32
N LEU A 372 -12.99 -6.54 26.03
CA LEU A 372 -13.50 -7.79 25.44
C LEU A 372 -12.48 -8.92 25.61
N VAL A 373 -11.19 -8.65 25.39
CA VAL A 373 -10.13 -9.65 25.53
C VAL A 373 -9.71 -9.81 26.99
N ILE A 374 -9.39 -8.70 27.65
CA ILE A 374 -8.74 -8.72 28.98
C ILE A 374 -9.69 -9.19 30.08
N LYS A 375 -10.94 -8.71 30.05
CA LYS A 375 -11.94 -8.94 31.10
C LYS A 375 -12.95 -10.02 30.72
N TYR A 376 -13.38 -10.04 29.46
CA TYR A 376 -14.47 -10.90 29.01
C TYR A 376 -14.03 -12.15 28.25
N GLY A 377 -12.73 -12.34 27.98
CA GLY A 377 -12.20 -13.57 27.37
C GLY A 377 -12.53 -13.77 25.88
N TRP A 378 -12.90 -12.71 25.16
CA TRP A 378 -13.12 -12.77 23.71
C TRP A 378 -11.79 -12.94 22.97
N THR A 379 -11.84 -13.51 21.77
CA THR A 379 -10.66 -13.70 20.92
C THR A 379 -10.54 -12.58 19.89
N LYS A 380 -9.39 -11.90 19.84
CA LYS A 380 -9.13 -10.85 18.85
C LYS A 380 -8.63 -11.43 17.52
N GLU A 381 -9.26 -11.02 16.43
CA GLU A 381 -8.85 -11.29 15.05
C GLU A 381 -8.84 -9.98 14.25
N LYS A 382 -7.65 -9.39 14.08
CA LYS A 382 -7.48 -8.03 13.52
C LYS A 382 -8.30 -7.01 14.32
N SER A 383 -9.30 -6.39 13.69
CA SER A 383 -10.21 -5.40 14.29
C SER A 383 -11.54 -6.00 14.76
N TRP A 384 -11.68 -7.33 14.71
CA TRP A 384 -12.88 -8.05 15.12
C TRP A 384 -12.60 -8.88 16.37
N TYR A 385 -13.63 -9.08 17.17
CA TYR A 385 -13.57 -9.80 18.45
C TYR A 385 -14.65 -10.87 18.44
N ILE A 386 -14.26 -12.12 18.68
CA ILE A 386 -15.13 -13.29 18.61
C ILE A 386 -15.51 -13.70 20.03
N ALA A 387 -16.82 -13.79 20.28
CA ALA A 387 -17.34 -14.17 21.59
C ALA A 387 -17.09 -15.66 21.88
N PRO A 388 -16.88 -16.04 23.15
CA PRO A 388 -16.83 -17.45 23.57
C PRO A 388 -18.12 -18.21 23.22
N THR A 389 -18.00 -19.49 22.90
CA THR A 389 -19.14 -20.32 22.45
C THR A 389 -20.05 -20.79 23.57
N ASP A 390 -19.59 -20.71 24.82
CA ASP A 390 -20.25 -21.14 26.05
C ASP A 390 -21.08 -20.04 26.72
N LYS A 391 -20.97 -18.78 26.27
CA LYS A 391 -21.72 -17.65 26.83
C LYS A 391 -23.12 -17.51 26.25
N GLU A 392 -24.05 -17.07 27.09
CA GLU A 392 -25.41 -16.76 26.65
C GLU A 392 -25.51 -15.43 25.88
N GLU A 393 -26.48 -15.32 24.97
CA GLU A 393 -26.70 -14.08 24.19
C GLU A 393 -26.89 -12.85 25.07
N LYS A 394 -27.54 -13.00 26.22
CA LYS A 394 -27.79 -11.89 27.16
C LYS A 394 -26.49 -11.32 27.70
N GLU A 395 -25.55 -12.19 28.07
CA GLU A 395 -24.23 -11.80 28.58
C GLU A 395 -23.40 -11.13 27.48
N ILE A 396 -23.35 -11.75 26.30
CA ILE A 396 -22.62 -11.21 25.14
C ILE A 396 -23.14 -9.81 24.76
N ARG A 397 -24.46 -9.60 24.79
CA ARG A 397 -25.06 -8.29 24.51
C ARG A 397 -24.70 -7.26 25.58
N ALA A 398 -24.72 -7.63 26.86
CA ALA A 398 -24.35 -6.74 27.95
C ALA A 398 -22.86 -6.33 27.86
N GLU A 399 -21.96 -7.29 27.60
CA GLU A 399 -20.53 -7.04 27.43
C GLU A 399 -20.26 -6.11 26.24
N ALA A 400 -20.89 -6.39 25.10
CA ALA A 400 -20.78 -5.51 23.94
C ALA A 400 -21.31 -4.11 24.27
N ALA A 401 -22.49 -4.01 24.93
CA ALA A 401 -23.16 -2.74 25.25
C ALA A 401 -22.28 -1.85 26.12
N GLN A 402 -21.68 -2.44 27.14
CA GLN A 402 -20.69 -1.79 27.98
C GLN A 402 -19.53 -1.25 27.14
N VAL A 403 -18.89 -2.10 26.32
CA VAL A 403 -17.72 -1.69 25.51
C VAL A 403 -18.06 -0.60 24.48
N MET A 404 -19.26 -0.63 23.88
CA MET A 404 -19.70 0.46 23.00
C MET A 404 -19.89 1.77 23.77
N LEU A 405 -20.53 1.72 24.95
CA LEU A 405 -20.77 2.91 25.77
C LEU A 405 -19.45 3.55 26.21
N GLU A 406 -18.52 2.73 26.70
CA GLU A 406 -17.18 3.17 27.08
C GLU A 406 -16.39 3.69 25.85
N GLY A 407 -16.51 3.03 24.70
CA GLY A 407 -15.91 3.49 23.45
C GLY A 407 -16.49 4.82 22.94
N LYS A 408 -17.75 5.13 23.24
CA LYS A 408 -18.37 6.44 22.98
C LYS A 408 -17.84 7.49 23.95
N TYR A 409 -17.73 7.15 25.23
CA TYR A 409 -17.12 8.00 26.26
C TYR A 409 -15.71 8.44 25.85
N ILE A 410 -14.83 7.48 25.52
CA ILE A 410 -13.43 7.75 25.14
C ILE A 410 -13.36 8.72 23.96
N ARG A 411 -14.13 8.48 22.89
CA ARG A 411 -14.09 9.35 21.69
C ARG A 411 -14.69 10.72 21.95
N ALA A 412 -15.76 10.81 22.74
CA ALA A 412 -16.34 12.09 23.11
C ALA A 412 -15.38 12.90 23.99
N LEU A 413 -14.68 12.26 24.93
CA LEU A 413 -13.63 12.87 25.74
C LEU A 413 -12.46 13.34 24.86
N GLN A 414 -11.95 12.51 23.94
CA GLN A 414 -10.89 12.91 23.00
C GLN A 414 -11.26 14.16 22.20
N LYS A 415 -12.50 14.24 21.70
CA LYS A 415 -12.99 15.40 20.95
C LYS A 415 -13.05 16.65 21.83
N LEU A 416 -13.49 16.49 23.07
CA LEU A 416 -13.57 17.58 24.04
C LEU A 416 -12.18 18.11 24.40
N LEU A 417 -11.24 17.23 24.78
CA LEU A 417 -9.88 17.62 25.15
C LEU A 417 -9.16 18.33 24.01
N ARG A 418 -9.28 17.83 22.77
CA ARG A 418 -8.77 18.53 21.58
C ARG A 418 -9.40 19.91 21.40
N GLY A 419 -10.70 20.04 21.64
CA GLY A 419 -11.41 21.32 21.60
C GLY A 419 -10.97 22.31 22.69
N ASN A 420 -10.51 21.80 23.83
CA ASN A 420 -10.07 22.58 24.98
C ASN A 420 -8.64 23.13 24.84
N ARG A 421 -7.81 22.59 23.93
CA ARG A 421 -6.42 23.06 23.71
C ARG A 421 -6.31 24.56 23.38
N ASN A 422 -7.36 25.16 22.80
CA ASN A 422 -7.40 26.58 22.43
C ASN A 422 -8.37 27.41 23.29
N ARG A 423 -8.84 26.88 24.43
CA ARG A 423 -9.79 27.55 25.33
C ARG A 423 -9.10 28.08 26.58
N SER A 424 -9.76 29.00 27.28
CA SER A 424 -9.30 29.43 28.60
C SER A 424 -9.39 28.28 29.62
N VAL A 425 -8.60 28.31 30.69
CA VAL A 425 -8.61 27.27 31.73
C VAL A 425 -10.00 27.11 32.34
N ALA A 426 -10.70 28.21 32.59
CA ALA A 426 -12.05 28.20 33.16
C ALA A 426 -13.07 27.56 32.20
N ASP A 427 -13.03 27.89 30.91
CA ASP A 427 -13.93 27.31 29.90
C ASP A 427 -13.61 25.83 29.64
N SER A 428 -12.33 25.46 29.65
CA SER A 428 -11.88 24.07 29.54
C SER A 428 -12.37 23.24 30.71
N PHE A 429 -12.23 23.73 31.94
CA PHE A 429 -12.77 23.06 33.13
C PHE A 429 -14.30 22.99 33.10
N GLY A 430 -14.99 24.07 32.75
CA GLY A 430 -16.45 24.11 32.65
C GLY A 430 -16.99 23.06 31.67
N SER A 431 -16.40 22.97 30.48
CA SER A 431 -16.78 21.96 29.49
C SER A 431 -16.48 20.52 29.93
N LEU A 432 -15.34 20.28 30.58
CA LEU A 432 -14.98 18.96 31.10
C LEU A 432 -15.93 18.55 32.24
N LYS A 433 -16.29 19.49 33.13
CA LYS A 433 -17.28 19.28 34.19
C LYS A 433 -18.65 18.90 33.63
N GLU A 434 -19.15 19.65 32.64
CA GLU A 434 -20.42 19.34 31.96
C GLU A 434 -20.39 17.94 31.34
N PHE A 435 -19.27 17.56 30.71
CA PHE A 435 -19.07 16.23 30.16
C PHE A 435 -19.13 15.13 31.23
N ILE A 436 -18.36 15.27 32.31
CA ILE A 436 -18.29 14.29 33.41
C ILE A 436 -19.68 14.08 34.03
N GLN A 437 -20.40 15.17 34.30
CA GLN A 437 -21.75 15.13 34.86
C GLN A 437 -22.76 14.50 33.89
N SER A 438 -22.64 14.79 32.58
CA SER A 438 -23.53 14.20 31.57
C SER A 438 -23.41 12.67 31.50
N TYR A 439 -22.20 12.12 31.60
CA TYR A 439 -21.99 10.66 31.57
C TYR A 439 -22.32 9.99 32.90
N GLN A 440 -22.18 10.68 34.04
CA GLN A 440 -22.72 10.21 35.32
C GLN A 440 -24.24 10.05 35.25
N GLN A 441 -24.95 11.00 34.61
CA GLN A 441 -26.40 10.89 34.39
C GLN A 441 -26.78 9.75 33.43
N MET A 442 -25.85 9.32 32.56
CA MET A 442 -26.01 8.15 31.68
C MET A 442 -25.62 6.82 32.34
N GLY A 443 -25.24 6.84 33.62
CA GLY A 443 -24.94 5.64 34.40
C GLY A 443 -23.47 5.24 34.47
N ILE A 444 -22.53 6.04 33.94
CA ILE A 444 -21.09 5.80 34.11
C ILE A 444 -20.61 6.52 35.37
N ASP A 445 -20.45 5.79 36.46
CA ASP A 445 -20.07 6.34 37.76
C ASP A 445 -18.60 6.78 37.81
N MET A 446 -18.19 7.32 38.96
CA MET A 446 -16.84 7.87 39.14
C MET A 446 -15.75 6.80 38.94
N ASP A 447 -15.92 5.63 39.55
CA ASP A 447 -14.93 4.56 39.48
C ASP A 447 -14.85 3.98 38.06
N GLU A 448 -16.00 3.86 37.38
CA GLU A 448 -16.05 3.47 35.98
C GLU A 448 -15.37 4.49 35.06
N GLN A 449 -15.62 5.79 35.23
CA GLN A 449 -14.94 6.82 34.43
C GLN A 449 -13.41 6.78 34.62
N MET A 450 -12.93 6.55 35.85
CA MET A 450 -11.50 6.40 36.13
C MET A 450 -10.91 5.13 35.48
N ASP A 451 -11.60 3.99 35.60
CA ASP A 451 -11.18 2.70 35.01
C ASP A 451 -11.14 2.74 33.47
N ILE A 452 -12.12 3.41 32.85
CA ILE A 452 -12.19 3.58 31.39
C ILE A 452 -10.99 4.38 30.89
N ILE A 453 -10.67 5.50 31.53
CA ILE A 453 -9.55 6.36 31.10
C ILE A 453 -8.21 5.66 31.32
N GLU A 454 -8.05 4.94 32.43
CA GLU A 454 -6.83 4.16 32.69
C GLU A 454 -6.65 3.04 31.66
N SER A 455 -7.71 2.26 31.42
CA SER A 455 -7.71 1.16 30.43
C SER A 455 -7.45 1.67 29.00
N ALA A 456 -7.84 2.90 28.70
CA ALA A 456 -7.68 3.54 27.40
C ALA A 456 -6.52 4.54 27.35
N ARG A 457 -5.52 4.45 28.23
CA ARG A 457 -4.36 5.37 28.27
C ARG A 457 -3.71 5.60 26.91
N GLU A 458 -3.56 4.56 26.08
CA GLU A 458 -3.01 4.65 24.71
C GLU A 458 -3.82 5.57 23.77
N SER A 459 -5.10 5.81 24.08
CA SER A 459 -5.98 6.70 23.34
C SER A 459 -5.73 8.19 23.67
N PHE A 460 -4.92 8.51 24.68
CA PHE A 460 -4.64 9.86 25.15
C PHE A 460 -3.13 10.15 25.30
N PRO A 461 -2.33 10.05 24.22
CA PRO A 461 -0.87 10.11 24.32
C PRO A 461 -0.32 11.48 24.78
N ASP A 462 -1.09 12.55 24.57
CA ASP A 462 -0.69 13.92 24.89
C ASP A 462 -1.27 14.44 26.21
N GLU A 463 -2.14 13.66 26.87
CA GLU A 463 -2.93 14.13 28.00
C GLU A 463 -2.43 13.50 29.31
N ASN A 464 -2.51 14.25 30.42
CA ASN A 464 -2.18 13.74 31.73
C ASN A 464 -3.38 12.98 32.32
N ILE A 465 -3.32 11.64 32.30
CA ILE A 465 -4.38 10.78 32.80
C ILE A 465 -4.69 11.02 34.29
N GLU A 466 -3.65 11.23 35.11
CA GLU A 466 -3.81 11.46 36.55
C GLU A 466 -4.53 12.80 36.83
N GLU A 467 -4.28 13.81 35.99
CA GLU A 467 -4.99 15.09 36.05
C GLU A 467 -6.47 14.91 35.72
N LEU A 468 -6.79 14.17 34.66
CA LEU A 468 -8.17 13.88 34.28
C LEU A 468 -8.91 13.10 35.39
N GLN A 469 -8.26 12.11 36.00
CA GLN A 469 -8.80 11.37 37.14
C GLN A 469 -9.04 12.29 38.34
N THR A 470 -8.11 13.21 38.63
CA THR A 470 -8.26 14.19 39.72
C THR A 470 -9.45 15.11 39.47
N VAL A 471 -9.65 15.59 38.23
CA VAL A 471 -10.80 16.43 37.87
C VAL A 471 -12.12 15.65 37.98
N ILE A 472 -12.14 14.38 37.54
CA ILE A 472 -13.32 13.51 37.71
C ILE A 472 -13.67 13.34 39.19
N GLN A 473 -12.66 13.06 40.02
CA GLN A 473 -12.84 12.94 41.46
C GLN A 473 -13.39 14.24 42.06
N GLU A 474 -12.83 15.39 41.71
CA GLU A 474 -13.28 16.69 42.21
C GLU A 474 -14.72 17.04 41.77
N VAL A 475 -15.11 16.66 40.56
CA VAL A 475 -16.44 16.98 40.02
C VAL A 475 -17.54 16.07 40.59
N LEU A 476 -17.22 14.79 40.85
CA LEU A 476 -18.20 13.77 41.22
C LEU A 476 -18.20 13.42 42.72
N SER A 477 -17.10 13.67 43.43
CA SER A 477 -17.01 13.44 44.86
C SER A 477 -17.87 14.43 45.65
N PRO A 478 -18.51 14.00 46.75
CA PRO A 478 -19.18 14.91 47.67
C PRO A 478 -18.22 15.79 48.49
N HIS A 479 -16.92 15.48 48.50
CA HIS A 479 -15.87 16.21 49.21
C HIS A 479 -14.78 16.63 48.22
N SER A 480 -14.20 17.83 48.41
CA SER A 480 -13.12 18.30 47.53
C SER A 480 -11.84 17.53 47.83
N VAL A 481 -11.09 17.16 46.79
CA VAL A 481 -9.73 16.60 46.98
C VAL A 481 -8.77 17.65 47.58
N TYR A 482 -9.20 18.91 47.63
CA TYR A 482 -8.48 20.03 48.21
C TYR A 482 -9.06 20.54 49.54
N ASP A 483 -9.90 19.78 50.25
CA ASP A 483 -10.47 20.14 51.58
C ASP A 483 -9.42 20.32 52.71
N ASN A 484 -8.13 20.34 52.38
CA ASN A 484 -7.03 20.65 53.29
C ASN A 484 -6.89 22.15 53.62
N PHE A 485 -7.67 23.01 52.95
CA PHE A 485 -7.80 24.42 53.32
C PHE A 485 -8.83 24.54 54.46
N GLY A 486 -8.36 24.30 55.69
CA GLY A 486 -9.21 24.38 56.88
C GLY A 486 -9.98 25.69 56.95
N PHE A 487 -11.31 25.59 57.05
CA PHE A 487 -12.18 26.67 57.51
C PHE A 487 -12.74 26.32 58.88
#